data_AF-A0A7Y0BKS6-F1
#
_entry.id   AF-A0A7Y0BKS6-F1
#
_cell.length_a   1.000
_cell.length_b   1.000
_cell.length_c   1.000
_cell.angle_alpha   90.00
_cell.angle_beta   90.00
_cell.angle_gamma   90.00
#
_symmetry.space_group_name_H-M   'P 1'
#
loop_
_entity.id
_entity.type
_entity.pdbx_description
1 polymer ?
#
loop_
_entity_poly.entity_id
_entity_poly.type
_entity_poly.pdbx_seq_one_letter_code
_entity_poly.pdbx_strand_id
1 'polypeptide(L)'
;MIMYVRTDAATAKLPVNRRESAAQASAHRSSEQGFSLVELMVVLFIMALLAAVVAYNVIPVGDKAKVVAARADIATLDQSLEMYRLDLGTYPSQGEGLAALRQPPAGLASPQDYRSGGYIKDLPNDPWGHPYQYKVPGEEGRPFEVFSLGADGQPGGSGLDADVTAKKD
;
A
#
# COMPACT_ATOMS: atom_id res chain seq x y z
N MET A 1 7.01 -61.36 108.71
CA MET A 1 8.39 -61.87 108.78
C MET A 1 8.90 -62.05 107.35
N ILE A 2 9.69 -61.09 106.88
CA ILE A 2 10.87 -61.22 105.99
C ILE A 2 11.44 -59.79 105.90
N MET A 3 12.63 -59.61 106.49
CA MET A 3 13.51 -58.46 106.29
C MET A 3 14.33 -58.68 105.01
N TYR A 4 14.71 -57.61 104.31
CA TYR A 4 16.04 -57.38 103.71
C TYR A 4 16.00 -55.93 103.14
N VAL A 5 16.67 -54.89 103.69
CA VAL A 5 18.11 -54.63 103.90
C VAL A 5 18.78 -53.99 102.65
N ARG A 6 19.29 -52.76 102.88
CA ARG A 6 20.54 -52.12 102.35
C ARG A 6 20.59 -51.58 100.91
N THR A 7 20.81 -50.26 100.74
CA THR A 7 22.09 -49.52 100.41
C THR A 7 22.43 -49.55 98.91
N ASP A 8 23.04 -48.57 98.24
CA ASP A 8 23.74 -47.32 98.58
C ASP A 8 23.85 -46.45 97.31
N ALA A 9 24.04 -45.15 97.52
CA ALA A 9 24.97 -44.22 96.85
C ALA A 9 25.25 -44.20 95.31
N ALA A 10 25.69 -43.00 94.91
CA ALA A 10 26.58 -42.66 93.78
C ALA A 10 25.88 -42.20 92.48
N THR A 11 25.73 -40.88 92.26
CA THR A 11 26.66 -39.99 91.53
C THR A 11 26.92 -40.37 90.06
N ALA A 12 26.38 -39.58 89.15
CA ALA A 12 27.05 -39.23 87.89
C ALA A 12 26.56 -37.86 87.42
N LYS A 13 27.52 -37.01 87.05
CA LYS A 13 27.40 -35.62 86.65
C LYS A 13 27.90 -35.51 85.19
N LEU A 14 27.35 -34.55 84.45
CA LEU A 14 27.90 -33.86 83.27
C LEU A 14 27.62 -34.47 81.87
N PRO A 15 27.85 -33.70 80.78
CA PRO A 15 26.96 -32.71 80.15
C PRO A 15 26.69 -33.11 78.68
N VAL A 16 26.02 -32.30 77.84
CA VAL A 16 26.38 -32.09 76.41
C VAL A 16 25.48 -31.00 75.79
N ASN A 17 26.15 -29.92 75.41
CA ASN A 17 25.73 -28.91 74.44
C ASN A 17 25.40 -29.54 73.08
N ARG A 18 24.33 -29.09 72.42
CA ARG A 18 24.36 -28.98 70.95
C ARG A 18 23.83 -27.60 70.54
N ARG A 19 24.78 -26.82 70.05
CA ARG A 19 24.61 -25.52 69.40
C ARG A 19 23.83 -25.69 68.07
N GLU A 20 23.48 -24.54 67.49
CA GLU A 20 23.17 -24.34 66.06
C GLU A 20 21.71 -24.70 65.68
N SER A 21 20.89 -23.83 65.07
CA SER A 21 21.18 -22.67 64.24
C SER A 21 20.02 -21.68 64.28
N ALA A 22 20.34 -20.42 64.55
CA ALA A 22 19.57 -19.30 64.05
C ALA A 22 19.72 -19.28 62.51
N ALA A 23 18.83 -19.96 61.79
CA ALA A 23 18.67 -19.72 60.36
C ALA A 23 17.90 -18.41 60.19
N GLN A 24 18.64 -17.31 60.19
CA GLN A 24 18.17 -16.03 59.70
C GLN A 24 17.72 -16.22 58.25
N ALA A 25 16.41 -16.33 58.03
CA ALA A 25 15.82 -16.20 56.71
C ALA A 25 15.91 -14.73 56.29
N SER A 26 17.06 -14.35 55.72
CA SER A 26 17.20 -13.09 54.99
C SER A 26 16.40 -13.20 53.69
N ALA A 27 15.12 -12.81 53.77
CA ALA A 27 14.29 -12.58 52.60
C ALA A 27 14.96 -11.50 51.74
N HIS A 28 15.56 -11.93 50.64
CA HIS A 28 16.10 -11.05 49.61
C HIS A 28 14.92 -10.34 48.95
N ARG A 29 14.57 -9.14 49.46
CA ARG A 29 13.61 -8.26 48.79
C ARG A 29 14.29 -7.82 47.49
N SER A 30 13.86 -8.39 46.38
CA SER A 30 14.11 -7.82 45.07
C SER A 30 13.58 -6.39 45.09
N SER A 31 14.49 -5.42 45.08
CA SER A 31 14.12 -4.01 44.97
C SER A 31 13.46 -3.81 43.62
N GLU A 32 12.15 -3.65 43.61
CA GLU A 32 11.46 -3.14 42.43
C GLU A 32 11.91 -1.69 42.22
N GLN A 33 12.73 -1.49 41.18
CA GLN A 33 13.21 -0.17 40.80
C GLN A 33 12.08 0.50 40.00
N GLY A 34 11.48 1.52 40.59
CA GLY A 34 10.49 2.36 39.91
C GLY A 34 11.17 3.27 38.88
N PHE A 35 10.44 3.61 37.80
CA PHE A 35 10.91 4.52 36.76
C PHE A 35 11.17 5.93 37.31
N SER A 36 12.20 6.58 36.78
CA SER A 36 12.50 7.98 37.07
C SER A 36 11.62 8.94 36.27
N LEU A 37 11.24 10.06 36.88
CA LEU A 37 10.49 11.13 36.22
C LEU A 37 11.24 11.69 35.00
N VAL A 38 12.58 11.74 35.09
CA VAL A 38 13.46 12.17 34.00
C VAL A 38 13.41 11.19 32.81
N GLU A 39 13.27 9.91 33.08
CA GLU A 39 13.24 8.86 32.05
C GLU A 39 11.97 8.98 31.19
N LEU A 40 10.83 9.29 31.82
CA LEU A 40 9.60 9.60 31.12
C LEU A 40 9.70 10.92 30.32
N MET A 41 10.38 11.94 30.85
CA MET A 41 10.58 13.20 30.13
C MET A 41 11.39 13.01 28.84
N VAL A 42 12.47 12.24 28.90
CA VAL A 42 13.30 11.94 27.72
C VAL A 42 12.49 11.17 26.67
N VAL A 43 11.69 10.20 27.10
CA VAL A 43 10.83 9.40 26.22
C VAL A 43 9.77 10.26 25.51
N LEU A 44 9.08 11.14 26.23
CA LEU A 44 8.10 12.06 25.64
C LEU A 44 8.75 13.09 24.71
N PHE A 45 9.96 13.55 25.04
CA PHE A 45 10.72 14.46 24.20
C PHE A 45 11.07 13.81 22.85
N ILE A 46 11.60 12.58 22.86
CA ILE A 46 11.92 11.85 21.63
C ILE A 46 10.63 11.55 20.84
N MET A 47 9.53 11.19 21.49
CA MET A 47 8.23 11.02 20.82
C MET A 47 7.75 12.30 20.13
N ALA A 48 7.89 13.47 20.77
CA ALA A 48 7.51 14.75 20.18
C ALA A 48 8.38 15.09 18.95
N LEU A 49 9.69 14.81 19.00
CA LEU A 49 10.59 14.98 17.87
C LEU A 49 10.25 14.03 16.71
N LEU A 50 10.00 12.76 17.00
CA LEU A 50 9.63 11.78 15.98
C LEU A 50 8.28 12.11 15.33
N ALA A 51 7.29 12.53 16.14
CA ALA A 51 5.99 12.95 15.63
C ALA A 51 6.09 14.14 14.65
N ALA A 52 7.04 15.06 14.86
CA ALA A 52 7.28 16.19 13.96
C ALA A 52 7.86 15.77 12.58
N VAL A 53 8.53 14.62 12.50
CA VAL A 53 9.14 14.10 11.26
C VAL A 53 8.16 13.27 10.43
N VAL A 54 7.07 12.77 11.05
CA VAL A 54 6.01 12.03 10.35
C VAL A 54 5.09 13.02 9.61
N ALA A 55 5.62 13.64 8.55
CA ALA A 55 4.89 14.60 7.71
C ALA A 55 5.19 14.40 6.21
N TYR A 56 5.59 13.20 5.80
CA TYR A 56 5.80 12.95 4.38
C TYR A 56 4.58 12.26 3.76
N ASN A 57 3.87 13.04 2.95
CA ASN A 57 2.75 12.65 2.09
C ASN A 57 3.05 11.34 1.37
N VAL A 58 2.39 10.27 1.79
CA VAL A 58 2.25 9.03 1.02
C VAL A 58 1.24 9.29 -0.09
N ILE A 59 1.66 9.93 -1.18
CA ILE A 59 1.01 9.66 -2.47
C ILE A 59 1.41 8.22 -2.78
N PRO A 60 0.50 7.24 -2.74
CA PRO A 60 0.86 5.86 -2.97
C PRO A 60 1.55 5.74 -4.32
N VAL A 61 2.68 5.03 -4.36
CA VAL A 61 3.52 4.85 -5.56
C VAL A 61 2.71 4.37 -6.78
N GLY A 62 1.55 3.75 -6.55
CA GLY A 62 0.59 3.38 -7.59
C GLY A 62 0.00 4.56 -8.37
N ASP A 63 -0.14 5.74 -7.79
CA ASP A 63 -0.84 6.87 -8.41
C ASP A 63 -0.08 7.46 -9.60
N LYS A 64 1.24 7.61 -9.47
CA LYS A 64 2.09 7.99 -10.62
C LYS A 64 2.15 6.88 -11.66
N ALA A 65 2.16 5.62 -11.24
CA ALA A 65 2.18 4.48 -12.14
C ALA A 65 0.90 4.41 -12.99
N LYS A 66 -0.26 4.77 -12.42
CA LYS A 66 -1.53 4.89 -13.15
C LYS A 66 -1.42 5.93 -14.27
N VAL A 67 -0.98 7.15 -13.98
CA VAL A 67 -0.83 8.17 -15.04
C VAL A 67 0.12 7.71 -16.15
N VAL A 68 1.22 7.03 -15.80
CA VAL A 68 2.16 6.48 -16.79
C VAL A 68 1.53 5.37 -17.63
N ALA A 69 0.80 4.44 -17.00
CA ALA A 69 0.07 3.39 -17.70
C ALA A 69 -0.97 3.99 -18.65
N ALA A 70 -1.73 4.98 -18.18
CA ALA A 70 -2.74 5.65 -18.99
C ALA A 70 -2.14 6.28 -20.25
N ARG A 71 -0.97 6.91 -20.13
CA ARG A 71 -0.24 7.51 -21.26
C ARG A 71 0.29 6.46 -22.23
N ALA A 72 0.73 5.29 -21.74
CA ALA A 72 1.18 4.20 -22.59
C ALA A 72 0.03 3.59 -23.41
N ASP A 73 -1.14 3.44 -22.78
CA ASP A 73 -2.36 2.98 -23.46
C ASP A 73 -2.82 3.99 -24.52
N ILE A 74 -2.82 5.29 -24.19
CA ILE A 74 -3.12 6.38 -25.15
C ILE A 74 -2.17 6.32 -26.35
N ALA A 75 -0.86 6.17 -26.13
CA ALA A 75 0.10 6.07 -27.24
C ALA A 75 -0.17 4.85 -28.14
N THR A 76 -0.62 3.74 -27.57
CA THR A 76 -1.01 2.54 -28.32
C THR A 76 -2.29 2.76 -29.14
N LEU A 77 -3.27 3.47 -28.56
CA LEU A 77 -4.51 3.85 -29.26
C LEU A 77 -4.23 4.84 -30.39
N ASP A 78 -3.38 5.83 -30.17
CA ASP A 78 -2.94 6.80 -31.20
C ASP A 78 -2.29 6.08 -32.38
N GLN A 79 -1.36 5.14 -32.12
CA GLN A 79 -0.74 4.35 -33.18
C GLN A 79 -1.78 3.52 -33.95
N SER A 80 -2.76 2.95 -33.25
CA SER A 80 -3.81 2.15 -33.87
C SER A 80 -4.72 3.02 -34.77
N LEU A 81 -5.02 4.24 -34.35
CA LEU A 81 -5.78 5.23 -35.13
C LEU A 81 -5.01 5.69 -36.37
N GLU A 82 -3.70 5.88 -36.27
CA GLU A 82 -2.87 6.19 -37.44
C GLU A 82 -2.89 5.03 -38.43
N MET A 83 -2.77 3.77 -37.97
CA MET A 83 -2.87 2.61 -38.85
C MET A 83 -4.25 2.50 -39.51
N TYR A 84 -5.32 2.79 -38.77
CA TYR A 84 -6.68 2.86 -39.31
C TYR A 84 -6.76 3.87 -40.46
N ARG A 85 -6.22 5.08 -40.26
CA ARG A 85 -6.17 6.11 -41.29
C ARG A 85 -5.30 5.72 -42.49
N LEU A 86 -4.17 5.05 -42.28
CA LEU A 86 -3.32 4.62 -43.39
C LEU A 86 -4.03 3.63 -44.32
N ASP A 87 -4.81 2.71 -43.73
CA ASP A 87 -5.52 1.68 -44.50
C ASP A 87 -6.82 2.25 -45.14
N LEU A 88 -7.55 3.12 -44.43
CA LEU A 88 -8.90 3.58 -44.83
C LEU A 88 -8.97 5.05 -45.28
N GLY A 89 -7.87 5.79 -45.20
CA GLY A 89 -7.75 7.18 -45.61
C GLY A 89 -8.34 8.21 -44.64
N THR A 90 -9.12 7.78 -43.64
CA THR A 90 -9.78 8.65 -42.65
C THR A 90 -9.69 8.07 -41.26
N TYR A 91 -9.78 8.92 -40.23
CA TYR A 91 -10.01 8.46 -38.86
C TYR A 91 -11.47 8.01 -38.66
N PRO A 92 -11.76 7.18 -37.65
CA PRO A 92 -13.14 6.90 -37.25
C PRO A 92 -13.90 8.18 -36.94
N SER A 93 -15.17 8.24 -37.27
CA SER A 93 -16.06 9.34 -36.90
C SER A 93 -16.38 9.32 -35.40
N GLN A 94 -16.93 10.43 -34.88
CA GLN A 94 -17.31 10.53 -33.48
C GLN A 94 -18.32 9.45 -33.04
N GLY A 95 -19.20 8.99 -33.95
CA GLY A 95 -20.18 7.93 -33.66
C GLY A 95 -19.60 6.51 -33.70
N GLU A 96 -18.53 6.29 -34.45
CA GLU A 96 -17.84 5.00 -34.52
C GLU A 96 -16.86 4.84 -33.37
N GLY A 97 -16.15 5.91 -33.03
CA GLY A 97 -15.23 5.99 -31.90
C GLY A 97 -14.10 4.96 -31.95
N LEU A 98 -13.56 4.64 -30.76
CA LEU A 98 -12.48 3.65 -30.63
C LEU A 98 -12.93 2.22 -30.97
N ALA A 99 -14.24 1.93 -30.98
CA ALA A 99 -14.75 0.61 -31.32
C ALA A 99 -14.40 0.21 -32.78
N ALA A 100 -14.26 1.20 -33.66
CA ALA A 100 -13.79 1.01 -35.04
C ALA A 100 -12.39 0.37 -35.13
N LEU A 101 -11.56 0.52 -34.10
CA LEU A 101 -10.24 -0.10 -34.04
C LEU A 101 -10.29 -1.60 -33.85
N ARG A 102 -11.38 -2.13 -33.28
CA ARG A 102 -11.56 -3.56 -33.02
C ARG A 102 -12.38 -4.26 -34.09
N GLN A 103 -13.41 -3.57 -34.59
CA GLN A 103 -14.36 -4.13 -35.54
C GLN A 103 -14.68 -3.12 -36.65
N PRO A 104 -14.97 -3.59 -37.87
CA PRO A 104 -15.34 -2.71 -38.98
C PRO A 104 -16.64 -1.96 -38.64
N PRO A 105 -16.69 -0.64 -38.81
CA PRO A 105 -17.93 0.11 -38.68
C PRO A 105 -18.98 -0.34 -39.70
N ALA A 106 -20.25 -0.35 -39.30
CA ALA A 106 -21.35 -0.77 -40.16
C ALA A 106 -21.51 0.11 -41.43
N GLY A 107 -21.08 1.36 -41.37
CA GLY A 107 -21.14 2.32 -42.48
C GLY A 107 -19.88 2.39 -43.35
N LEU A 108 -18.91 1.49 -43.16
CA LEU A 108 -17.65 1.55 -43.88
C LEU A 108 -17.86 1.31 -45.38
N ALA A 109 -17.44 2.25 -46.22
CA ALA A 109 -17.66 2.22 -47.67
C ALA A 109 -16.99 1.02 -48.36
N SER A 110 -15.80 0.62 -47.89
CA SER A 110 -15.03 -0.49 -48.42
C SER A 110 -14.63 -1.46 -47.28
N PRO A 111 -15.52 -2.37 -46.85
CA PRO A 111 -15.21 -3.30 -45.75
C PRO A 111 -14.03 -4.23 -46.01
N GLN A 112 -13.72 -4.48 -47.28
CA GLN A 112 -12.58 -5.29 -47.71
C GLN A 112 -11.21 -4.66 -47.44
N ASP A 113 -11.15 -3.33 -47.30
CA ASP A 113 -9.92 -2.59 -47.00
C ASP A 113 -9.64 -2.59 -45.48
N TYR A 114 -10.62 -3.01 -44.68
CA TYR A 114 -10.46 -3.15 -43.23
C TYR A 114 -9.49 -4.29 -42.91
N ARG A 115 -8.53 -4.00 -42.02
CA ARG A 115 -7.53 -4.98 -41.60
C ARG A 115 -8.16 -6.20 -40.92
N SER A 116 -7.85 -7.39 -41.42
CA SER A 116 -8.27 -8.64 -40.79
C SER A 116 -7.74 -8.73 -39.36
N GLY A 117 -8.64 -8.86 -38.39
CA GLY A 117 -8.31 -8.88 -36.96
C GLY A 117 -8.30 -7.52 -36.26
N GLY A 118 -8.61 -6.44 -36.99
CA GLY A 118 -8.65 -5.08 -36.46
C GLY A 118 -7.27 -4.42 -36.33
N TYR A 119 -7.27 -3.23 -35.75
CA TYR A 119 -6.10 -2.39 -35.46
C TYR A 119 -5.62 -2.55 -34.03
N ILE A 120 -6.48 -3.04 -33.13
CA ILE A 120 -6.16 -3.37 -31.75
C ILE A 120 -6.85 -4.68 -31.35
N LYS A 121 -6.19 -5.47 -30.48
CA LYS A 121 -6.74 -6.75 -29.99
C LYS A 121 -7.96 -6.53 -29.11
N ASP A 122 -7.82 -5.66 -28.12
CA ASP A 122 -8.84 -5.31 -27.15
C ASP A 122 -8.72 -3.82 -26.84
N LEU A 123 -9.86 -3.16 -26.60
CA LEU A 123 -9.85 -1.79 -26.10
C LEU A 123 -9.54 -1.86 -24.58
N PRO A 124 -8.43 -1.27 -24.13
CA PRO A 124 -8.17 -1.16 -22.71
C PRO A 124 -9.15 -0.19 -22.06
N ASN A 125 -9.46 -0.43 -20.79
CA ASN A 125 -9.93 0.62 -19.91
C ASN A 125 -8.71 1.34 -19.34
N ASP A 126 -8.90 2.58 -18.93
CA ASP A 126 -7.87 3.33 -18.24
C ASP A 126 -7.58 2.72 -16.84
N PRO A 127 -6.51 3.17 -16.17
CA PRO A 127 -6.08 2.62 -14.88
C PRO A 127 -7.05 2.84 -13.70
N TRP A 128 -8.12 3.61 -13.91
CA TRP A 128 -9.21 3.82 -12.97
C TRP A 128 -10.46 3.01 -13.34
N GLY A 129 -10.43 2.31 -14.47
CA GLY A 129 -11.47 1.40 -14.94
C GLY A 129 -12.48 2.06 -15.89
N HIS A 130 -12.23 3.29 -16.34
CA HIS A 130 -13.11 3.99 -17.26
C HIS A 130 -12.68 3.75 -18.72
N PRO A 131 -13.61 3.75 -19.69
CA PRO A 131 -13.24 3.70 -21.10
C PRO A 131 -12.53 5.00 -21.50
N TYR A 132 -11.52 4.87 -22.37
CA TYR A 132 -10.88 6.02 -22.99
C TYR A 132 -11.87 6.83 -23.83
N GLN A 133 -11.71 8.15 -23.78
CA GLN A 133 -12.48 9.09 -24.56
C GLN A 133 -11.80 9.36 -25.89
N TYR A 134 -12.61 9.57 -26.92
CA TYR A 134 -12.16 9.88 -28.28
C TYR A 134 -12.89 11.10 -28.81
N LYS A 135 -12.14 12.00 -29.44
CA LYS A 135 -12.66 13.23 -30.02
C LYS A 135 -12.08 13.46 -31.41
N VAL A 136 -12.95 13.76 -32.37
CA VAL A 136 -12.57 14.12 -33.74
C VAL A 136 -13.44 15.30 -34.24
N PRO A 137 -12.86 16.42 -34.69
CA PRO A 137 -11.43 16.76 -34.62
C PRO A 137 -10.94 16.93 -33.19
N GLY A 138 -9.65 16.72 -32.96
CA GLY A 138 -9.00 16.91 -31.67
C GLY A 138 -8.82 18.39 -31.32
N GLU A 139 -8.40 18.67 -30.10
CA GLU A 139 -8.09 20.04 -29.67
C GLU A 139 -6.75 20.55 -30.21
N GLU A 140 -6.56 21.88 -30.16
CA GLU A 140 -5.34 22.57 -30.60
C GLU A 140 -4.92 22.27 -32.06
N GLY A 141 -5.89 21.96 -32.93
CA GLY A 141 -5.65 21.66 -34.34
C GLY A 141 -5.15 20.24 -34.61
N ARG A 142 -5.18 19.35 -33.60
CA ARG A 142 -4.91 17.92 -33.83
C ARG A 142 -6.05 17.28 -34.62
N PRO A 143 -5.75 16.28 -35.47
CA PRO A 143 -6.78 15.63 -36.26
C PRO A 143 -7.75 14.82 -35.38
N PHE A 144 -7.28 14.31 -34.25
CA PHE A 144 -8.08 13.62 -33.25
C PHE A 144 -7.42 13.75 -31.87
N GLU A 145 -8.12 13.32 -30.83
CA GLU A 145 -7.59 13.23 -29.48
C GLU A 145 -8.13 12.00 -28.75
N VAL A 146 -7.25 11.32 -28.03
CA VAL A 146 -7.56 10.24 -27.09
C VAL A 146 -7.11 10.66 -25.69
N PHE A 147 -7.98 10.48 -24.70
CA PHE A 147 -7.71 10.91 -23.33
C PHE A 147 -8.48 10.08 -22.29
N SER A 148 -8.01 10.10 -21.04
CA SER A 148 -8.71 9.56 -19.87
C SER A 148 -9.16 10.73 -18.99
N LEU A 149 -10.33 10.59 -18.37
CA LEU A 149 -10.91 11.58 -17.45
C LEU A 149 -10.35 11.46 -16.01
N GLY A 150 -9.22 10.77 -15.84
CA GLY A 150 -8.61 10.59 -14.53
C GLY A 150 -9.45 9.76 -13.56
N ALA A 151 -9.18 9.93 -12.27
CA ALA A 151 -9.76 9.13 -11.20
C ALA A 151 -11.22 9.45 -10.88
N ASP A 152 -11.68 10.67 -11.16
CA ASP A 152 -13.05 11.12 -10.89
C ASP A 152 -14.01 10.87 -12.06
N GLY A 153 -13.46 10.53 -13.24
CA GLY A 153 -14.21 10.28 -14.46
C GLY A 153 -14.91 11.53 -14.99
N GLN A 154 -14.43 12.73 -14.64
CA GLN A 154 -15.02 14.00 -15.06
C GLN A 154 -14.00 14.87 -15.79
N PRO A 155 -14.45 15.74 -16.73
CA PRO A 155 -13.53 16.64 -17.41
C PRO A 155 -12.86 17.62 -16.44
N GLY A 156 -11.57 17.86 -16.64
CA GLY A 156 -10.77 18.80 -15.86
C GLY A 156 -10.05 18.12 -14.70
N GLY A 157 -10.32 18.57 -13.47
CA GLY A 157 -9.71 18.04 -12.25
C GLY A 157 -8.26 18.47 -11.99
N SER A 158 -7.66 17.89 -10.94
CA SER A 158 -6.26 18.14 -10.56
C SER A 158 -5.64 16.91 -9.93
N GLY A 159 -4.31 16.78 -10.01
CA GLY A 159 -3.62 15.60 -9.46
C GLY A 159 -4.00 14.33 -10.23
N LEU A 160 -4.69 13.40 -9.58
CA LEU A 160 -5.15 12.14 -10.20
C LEU A 160 -6.52 12.26 -10.87
N ASP A 161 -7.26 13.29 -10.51
CA ASP A 161 -8.53 13.64 -11.14
C ASP A 161 -8.28 14.43 -12.44
N ALA A 162 -7.02 14.79 -12.72
CA ALA A 162 -6.67 15.53 -13.93
C ALA A 162 -6.84 14.64 -15.17
N ASP A 163 -7.44 15.21 -16.21
CA ASP A 163 -7.49 14.60 -17.54
C ASP A 163 -6.09 14.21 -18.01
N VAL A 164 -5.93 12.95 -18.43
CA VAL A 164 -4.67 12.44 -18.97
C VAL A 164 -4.76 12.40 -20.49
N THR A 165 -3.94 13.21 -21.14
CA THR A 165 -3.81 13.27 -22.60
C THR A 165 -2.42 12.78 -23.05
N ALA A 166 -2.23 12.61 -24.36
CA ALA A 166 -0.92 12.35 -24.94
C ALA A 166 0.10 13.50 -24.72
N LYS A 167 -0.37 14.70 -24.35
CA LYS A 167 0.48 15.88 -24.13
C LYS A 167 1.24 15.75 -22.82
N LYS A 168 2.54 15.96 -22.88
CA LYS A 168 3.41 16.04 -21.70
C LYS A 168 3.38 17.50 -21.23
N ASP A 169 2.74 17.76 -20.09
CA ASP A 169 2.88 19.04 -19.39
C ASP A 169 4.32 19.22 -18.87
#